data_AF-A0A8S3VGY8-F1
#
_entry.id   AF-A0A8S3VGY8-F1
#
_cell.length_a   1.000
_cell.length_b   1.000
_cell.length_c   1.000
_cell.angle_alpha   90.00
_cell.angle_beta   90.00
_cell.angle_gamma   90.00
#
_symmetry.space_group_name_H-M   'P 1'
#
loop_
_entity.id
_entity.type
_entity.pdbx_description
1 polymer ?
#
loop_
_entity_poly.entity_id
_entity_poly.type
_entity_poly.pdbx_seq_one_letter_code
_entity_poly.pdbx_strand_id
1 'polypeptide(L)'
;MSGLYTCITCRVGFSTLDLQRGHYKTDWHRYNLKRKVAELPPVTADTFQQKVLAQREKAIEDEEATTATCEICNKHFNSKNQYENHLKSKKHKDVVTKHTSKLREEIEKNKEKITENAEGTDNSDLPENEKRLMKDCVKRKHLKTKYQLPVVRRSS
;
A
#
# COMPACT_ATOMS: atom_id res chain seq x y z
N MET A 1 -20.63 -9.08 -46.88
CA MET A 1 -20.61 -9.64 -45.50
C MET A 1 -19.39 -9.10 -44.79
N SER A 2 -19.56 -8.33 -43.72
CA SER A 2 -18.43 -7.86 -42.91
C SER A 2 -18.03 -8.99 -41.96
N GLY A 3 -16.86 -9.60 -42.17
CA GLY A 3 -16.33 -10.65 -41.31
C GLY A 3 -15.75 -10.10 -40.01
N LEU A 4 -15.82 -10.89 -38.92
CA LEU A 4 -15.13 -10.57 -37.67
C LEU A 4 -13.61 -10.74 -37.85
N TYR A 5 -12.83 -9.81 -37.30
CA TYR A 5 -11.38 -9.90 -37.30
C TYR A 5 -10.91 -10.59 -36.03
N THR A 6 -10.21 -11.73 -36.12
CA THR A 6 -9.89 -12.54 -34.94
C THR A 6 -8.40 -12.73 -34.70
N CYS A 7 -7.98 -12.77 -33.43
CA CYS A 7 -6.64 -13.22 -33.05
C CYS A 7 -6.69 -14.65 -32.49
N ILE A 8 -6.01 -15.59 -33.15
CA ILE A 8 -5.96 -17.00 -32.73
C ILE A 8 -5.18 -17.17 -31.41
N THR A 9 -4.06 -16.46 -31.27
CA THR A 9 -3.20 -16.52 -30.07
C THR A 9 -3.93 -16.07 -28.81
N CYS A 10 -4.85 -15.11 -28.93
CA CYS A 10 -5.56 -14.53 -27.79
C CYS A 10 -7.05 -14.94 -27.72
N ARG A 11 -7.55 -15.69 -28.71
CA ARG A 11 -8.94 -16.17 -28.83
C ARG A 11 -9.98 -15.05 -28.67
N VAL A 12 -9.75 -13.93 -29.35
CA VAL A 12 -10.61 -12.73 -29.29
C VAL A 12 -10.97 -12.24 -30.69
N GLY A 13 -12.18 -11.71 -30.83
CA GLY A 13 -12.69 -11.09 -32.05
C GLY A 13 -12.82 -9.57 -31.93
N PHE A 14 -12.67 -8.88 -33.06
CA PHE A 14 -12.75 -7.43 -33.22
C PHE A 14 -13.73 -7.08 -34.34
N SER A 15 -14.38 -5.94 -34.19
CA SER A 15 -15.33 -5.40 -35.18
C SER A 15 -14.64 -4.78 -36.40
N THR A 16 -13.40 -4.30 -36.25
CA THR A 16 -12.64 -3.65 -37.32
C THR A 16 -11.21 -4.17 -37.40
N LEU A 17 -10.61 -4.06 -38.59
CA LEU A 17 -9.23 -4.44 -38.85
C LEU A 17 -8.24 -3.61 -38.00
N ASP A 18 -8.53 -2.33 -37.80
CA ASP A 18 -7.66 -1.42 -37.05
C ASP A 18 -7.57 -1.82 -35.57
N LEU A 19 -8.67 -2.28 -34.98
CA LEU A 19 -8.67 -2.82 -33.62
C LEU A 19 -7.81 -4.09 -33.52
N GLN A 20 -7.87 -4.99 -34.51
CA GLN A 20 -7.02 -6.18 -34.56
C GLN A 20 -5.53 -5.82 -34.68
N ARG A 21 -5.19 -4.85 -35.54
CA ARG A 21 -3.82 -4.35 -35.71
C ARG A 21 -3.32 -3.66 -34.44
N GLY A 22 -4.18 -2.90 -33.77
CA GLY A 22 -3.90 -2.28 -32.47
C GLY A 22 -3.63 -3.33 -31.40
N HIS A 23 -4.42 -4.40 -31.36
CA HIS A 23 -4.26 -5.50 -30.40
C HIS A 23 -2.87 -6.13 -30.46
N TYR A 24 -2.28 -6.35 -31.64
CA TYR A 24 -0.93 -6.93 -31.77
C TYR A 24 0.19 -6.11 -31.12
N LYS A 25 -0.04 -4.82 -30.86
CA LYS A 25 0.90 -3.94 -30.18
C LYS A 25 0.76 -3.97 -28.66
N THR A 26 -0.32 -4.54 -28.13
CA THR A 26 -0.60 -4.57 -26.68
C THR A 26 0.27 -5.57 -25.93
N ASP A 27 0.49 -5.31 -24.64
CA ASP A 27 1.23 -6.23 -23.78
C ASP A 27 0.49 -7.54 -23.54
N TRP A 28 -0.84 -7.54 -23.59
CA TRP A 28 -1.64 -8.76 -23.49
C TRP A 28 -1.35 -9.73 -24.66
N HIS A 29 -1.26 -9.21 -25.89
CA HIS A 29 -0.91 -10.03 -27.06
C HIS A 29 0.50 -10.59 -26.93
N ARG A 30 1.48 -9.74 -26.59
CA ARG A 30 2.88 -10.12 -26.40
C ARG A 30 3.03 -11.18 -25.30
N TYR A 31 2.28 -11.03 -24.22
CA TYR A 31 2.25 -11.99 -23.11
C TYR A 31 1.71 -13.36 -23.55
N ASN A 32 0.57 -13.38 -24.25
CA ASN A 32 0.00 -14.62 -24.77
C ASN A 32 0.87 -15.26 -25.87
N LEU A 33 1.57 -14.46 -26.67
CA LEU A 33 2.53 -14.98 -27.65
C LEU A 33 3.70 -15.70 -26.96
N LYS A 34 4.28 -15.11 -25.91
CA LYS A 34 5.32 -15.76 -25.10
C LYS A 34 4.82 -17.07 -24.47
N ARG A 35 3.58 -17.10 -23.98
CA ARG A 35 2.96 -18.32 -23.44
C ARG A 35 2.80 -19.41 -24.51
N LYS A 36 2.36 -19.03 -25.71
CA LYS A 36 2.24 -19.96 -26.84
C LYS A 36 3.59 -20.59 -27.23
N VAL A 37 4.66 -19.80 -27.24
CA VAL A 37 6.02 -20.31 -27.49
C VAL A 37 6.46 -21.30 -26.40
N ALA A 38 6.03 -21.09 -25.16
CA ALA A 38 6.23 -22.02 -24.05
C ALA A 38 5.19 -23.16 -24.01
N GLU A 39 4.39 -23.36 -25.06
CA GLU A 39 3.33 -24.38 -25.15
C GLU A 39 2.26 -24.27 -24.04
N LEU A 40 2.13 -23.10 -23.42
CA LEU A 40 1.16 -22.83 -22.38
C LEU A 40 -0.15 -22.25 -22.96
N PRO A 41 -1.31 -22.56 -22.35
CA PRO A 41 -2.59 -22.02 -22.79
C PRO A 41 -2.61 -20.48 -22.64
N PRO A 42 -3.32 -19.77 -23.55
CA PRO A 42 -3.44 -18.33 -23.49
C PRO A 42 -4.29 -17.89 -22.28
N VAL A 43 -3.97 -16.71 -21.77
CA VAL A 43 -4.62 -16.06 -20.63
C VAL A 43 -5.67 -15.09 -21.14
N THR A 44 -6.85 -15.09 -20.52
CA THR A 44 -7.96 -14.21 -20.90
C THR A 44 -7.65 -12.76 -20.58
N ALA A 45 -8.40 -11.83 -21.18
CA ALA A 45 -8.24 -10.40 -20.90
C ALA A 45 -8.45 -10.08 -19.41
N ASP A 46 -9.48 -10.66 -18.78
CA ASP A 46 -9.80 -10.43 -17.36
C ASP A 46 -8.66 -10.88 -16.44
N THR A 47 -8.13 -12.09 -16.68
CA THR A 47 -7.05 -12.64 -15.85
C THR A 47 -5.72 -11.93 -16.08
N PHE A 48 -5.47 -11.45 -17.29
CA PHE A 48 -4.33 -10.58 -17.55
C PHE A 48 -4.46 -9.24 -16.82
N GLN A 49 -5.63 -8.61 -16.86
CA GLN A 49 -5.90 -7.37 -16.14
C GLN A 49 -5.73 -7.55 -14.62
N GLN A 50 -6.25 -8.63 -14.05
CA GLN A 50 -6.05 -8.96 -12.64
C GLN A 50 -4.56 -9.08 -12.29
N LYS A 51 -3.75 -9.73 -13.14
CA LYS A 51 -2.30 -9.84 -12.93
C LYS A 51 -1.60 -8.49 -12.98
N VAL A 52 -1.99 -7.62 -13.93
CA VAL A 52 -1.44 -6.26 -14.05
C VAL A 52 -1.79 -5.43 -12.81
N LEU A 53 -3.03 -5.53 -12.32
CA LEU A 53 -3.45 -4.86 -11.09
C LEU A 53 -2.65 -5.37 -9.88
N ALA A 54 -2.55 -6.68 -9.70
CA ALA A 54 -1.77 -7.28 -8.61
C ALA A 54 -0.28 -6.90 -8.66
N GLN A 55 0.32 -6.84 -9.86
CA GLN A 55 1.71 -6.38 -10.01
C GLN A 55 1.86 -4.91 -9.64
N ARG A 56 0.89 -4.07 -9.98
CA ARG A 56 0.89 -2.64 -9.64
C ARG A 56 0.71 -2.44 -8.14
N GLU A 57 -0.20 -3.18 -7.51
CA GLU A 57 -0.41 -3.16 -6.06
C GLU A 57 0.87 -3.57 -5.33
N LYS A 58 1.50 -4.66 -5.76
CA LYS A 58 2.78 -5.08 -5.19
C LYS A 58 3.87 -4.02 -5.36
N ALA A 59 3.95 -3.37 -6.52
CA ALA A 59 4.92 -2.28 -6.72
C ALA A 59 4.66 -1.10 -5.77
N ILE A 60 3.39 -0.76 -5.52
CA ILE A 60 3.02 0.28 -4.55
C ILE A 60 3.39 -0.14 -3.13
N GLU A 61 3.09 -1.38 -2.74
CA GLU A 61 3.46 -1.93 -1.42
C GLU A 61 4.98 -1.94 -1.22
N ASP A 62 5.74 -2.32 -2.25
CA ASP A 62 7.20 -2.31 -2.22
C ASP A 62 7.74 -0.87 -2.08
N GLU A 63 7.15 0.12 -2.76
CA GLU A 63 7.48 1.55 -2.61
C GLU A 63 7.11 2.12 -1.23
N GLU A 64 5.97 1.70 -0.66
CA GLU A 64 5.61 2.06 0.72
C GLU A 64 6.53 1.39 1.75
N ALA A 65 7.02 0.18 1.46
CA ALA A 65 7.96 -0.53 2.33
C ALA A 65 9.39 0.02 2.26
N THR A 66 9.78 0.68 1.16
CA THR A 66 11.11 1.27 1.02
C THR A 66 11.22 2.64 1.71
N THR A 67 10.11 3.35 1.94
CA THR A 67 10.15 4.71 2.49
C THR A 67 9.60 4.77 3.93
N ALA A 68 10.49 4.69 4.92
CA ALA A 68 10.13 4.80 6.33
C ALA A 68 10.67 6.10 6.94
N THR A 69 9.88 6.80 7.75
CA THR A 69 10.28 8.06 8.40
C THR A 69 10.07 7.95 9.90
N CYS A 70 11.08 8.37 10.67
CA CYS A 70 10.96 8.48 12.12
C CYS A 70 10.46 9.87 12.50
N GLU A 71 9.29 10.00 13.11
CA GLU A 71 8.71 11.29 13.52
C GLU A 71 9.48 11.92 14.70
N ILE A 72 10.06 11.11 15.58
CA ILE A 72 10.81 11.59 16.76
C ILE A 72 12.17 12.18 16.35
N CYS A 73 12.77 11.64 15.31
CA CYS A 73 14.07 12.08 14.80
C CYS A 73 13.97 12.90 13.51
N ASN A 74 12.77 13.04 12.92
CA ASN A 74 12.53 13.61 11.60
C ASN A 74 13.51 13.11 10.52
N LYS A 75 13.82 11.82 10.55
CA LYS A 75 14.76 11.17 9.62
C LYS A 75 14.01 10.26 8.65
N HIS A 76 14.32 10.39 7.37
CA HIS A 76 13.83 9.54 6.29
C HIS A 76 14.84 8.43 6.01
N PHE A 77 14.33 7.22 5.75
CA PHE A 77 15.10 6.03 5.46
C PHE A 77 14.60 5.41 4.16
N ASN A 78 15.54 5.01 3.31
CA ASN A 78 15.26 4.44 1.97
C ASN A 78 15.20 2.91 1.96
N SER A 79 15.16 2.30 3.16
CA SER A 79 14.97 0.87 3.33
C SER A 79 14.44 0.57 4.72
N LYS A 80 13.53 -0.39 4.80
CA LYS A 80 13.02 -0.94 6.07
C LYS A 80 14.15 -1.36 7.02
N ASN A 81 15.22 -1.99 6.53
CA ASN A 81 16.34 -2.43 7.37
C ASN A 81 17.09 -1.25 8.02
N GLN A 82 17.28 -0.16 7.28
CA GLN A 82 17.94 1.04 7.81
C GLN A 82 17.08 1.69 8.91
N TYR A 83 15.77 1.71 8.70
CA TYR A 83 14.80 2.18 9.69
C TYR A 83 14.77 1.31 10.96
N GLU A 84 14.72 -0.01 10.82
CA GLU A 84 14.75 -0.92 11.97
C GLU A 84 16.04 -0.80 12.79
N ASN A 85 17.18 -0.64 12.11
CA ASN A 85 18.46 -0.38 12.78
C ASN A 85 18.47 0.97 13.49
N HIS A 86 17.83 1.99 12.91
CA HIS A 86 17.65 3.27 13.57
C HIS A 86 16.84 3.13 14.87
N LEU A 87 15.73 2.40 14.87
CA LEU A 87 14.91 2.17 16.07
C LEU A 87 15.67 1.46 17.19
N LYS A 88 16.58 0.55 16.82
CA LYS A 88 17.44 -0.18 17.79
C LYS A 88 18.59 0.66 18.32
N SER A 89 18.95 1.76 17.66
CA SER A 89 20.10 2.59 18.02
C SER A 89 19.91 3.28 19.38
N LYS A 90 21.00 3.38 20.16
CA LYS A 90 21.00 4.07 21.46
C LYS A 90 20.52 5.52 21.35
N LYS A 91 20.93 6.20 20.27
CA LYS A 91 20.53 7.59 19.96
C LYS A 91 19.01 7.75 19.84
N HIS A 92 18.32 6.82 19.17
CA HIS A 92 16.86 6.88 19.07
C HIS A 92 16.21 6.69 20.44
N LYS A 93 16.63 5.66 21.19
CA LYS A 93 16.10 5.36 22.52
C LYS A 93 16.25 6.53 23.50
N ASP A 94 17.40 7.20 23.50
CA ASP A 94 17.66 8.35 24.39
C ASP A 94 16.79 9.57 24.05
N VAL A 95 16.44 9.77 22.77
CA VAL A 95 15.53 10.84 22.35
C VAL A 95 14.09 10.48 22.70
N VAL A 96 13.69 9.22 22.49
CA VAL A 96 12.36 8.72 22.86
C VAL A 96 12.11 8.91 24.35
N THR A 97 13.03 8.46 25.21
CA THR A 97 12.85 8.56 26.68
C THR A 97 12.69 9.99 27.16
N LYS A 98 13.50 10.91 26.64
CA LYS A 98 13.38 12.36 26.93
C LYS A 98 12.07 12.96 26.42
N HIS A 99 11.62 12.55 25.24
CA HIS A 99 10.36 13.01 24.68
C HIS A 99 9.17 12.49 25.50
N THR A 100 9.22 11.22 25.93
CA THR A 100 8.17 10.60 26.76
C THR A 100 8.11 11.19 28.17
N SER A 101 9.24 11.51 28.80
CA SER A 101 9.24 12.12 30.13
C SER A 101 8.62 13.52 30.11
N LYS A 102 8.95 14.34 29.10
CA LYS A 102 8.35 15.66 28.90
C LYS A 102 6.84 15.59 28.67
N LEU A 103 6.37 14.66 27.83
CA LEU A 103 4.94 14.46 27.61
C LEU A 103 4.22 14.04 28.89
N ARG A 104 4.84 13.16 29.70
CA ARG A 104 4.28 12.75 31.00
C ARG A 104 4.13 13.94 31.95
N GLU A 105 5.15 14.80 32.04
CA GLU A 105 5.11 16.00 32.86
C GLU A 105 4.05 17.01 32.38
N GLU A 106 3.84 17.17 31.08
CA GLU A 106 2.79 18.03 30.51
C GLU A 106 1.38 17.49 30.74
N ILE A 107 1.19 16.17 30.63
CA ILE A 107 -0.09 15.52 30.93
C ILE A 107 -0.45 15.69 32.41
N GLU A 108 0.53 15.56 33.30
CA GLU A 108 0.31 15.72 34.75
C GLU A 108 -0.12 17.16 35.08
N LYS A 109 0.56 18.16 34.50
CA LYS A 109 0.20 19.58 34.66
C LYS A 109 -1.16 19.96 34.07
N ASN A 110 -1.64 19.22 33.07
CA ASN A 110 -2.97 19.44 32.49
C ASN A 110 -4.09 18.71 33.25
N LYS A 111 -3.80 17.61 33.95
CA LYS A 111 -4.80 16.92 34.81
C LYS A 111 -5.25 17.80 35.98
N GLU A 112 -4.34 18.60 36.53
CA GLU A 112 -4.64 19.57 37.61
C GLU A 112 -5.60 20.69 37.18
N LYS A 113 -5.89 20.84 35.88
CA LYS A 113 -6.85 21.83 35.35
C LYS A 113 -8.23 21.26 35.01
N ILE A 114 -8.43 19.94 35.09
CA ILE A 114 -9.68 19.27 34.66
C ILE A 114 -10.50 18.75 35.87
N THR A 115 -10.05 18.98 37.11
CA THR A 115 -10.79 18.65 38.33
C THR A 115 -11.92 19.64 38.64
N GLU A 116 -12.76 19.92 37.66
CA GLU A 116 -14.09 20.48 37.82
C GLU A 116 -15.00 19.79 36.79
N ASN A 117 -15.16 18.47 36.91
CA ASN A 117 -16.39 17.71 36.63
C ASN A 117 -16.14 16.18 36.77
N ALA A 118 -16.51 15.69 37.97
CA ALA A 118 -16.91 14.34 38.40
C ALA A 118 -16.25 13.06 37.81
N GLU A 119 -15.60 12.33 38.73
CA GLU A 119 -15.69 10.86 39.02
C GLU A 119 -15.65 9.88 37.82
N GLY A 120 -14.75 8.91 37.69
CA GLY A 120 -13.90 8.19 38.63
C GLY A 120 -14.02 6.68 38.31
N THR A 121 -12.94 6.03 37.87
CA THR A 121 -12.68 4.59 38.13
C THR A 121 -11.17 4.36 38.10
N ASP A 122 -10.65 3.93 39.25
CA ASP A 122 -9.33 3.33 39.44
C ASP A 122 -9.30 1.93 38.80
N ASN A 123 -8.23 1.65 38.06
CA ASN A 123 -7.76 0.27 37.89
C ASN A 123 -6.25 0.28 37.71
N SER A 124 -5.59 -0.29 38.70
CA SER A 124 -4.18 -0.67 38.72
C SER A 124 -3.86 -1.62 37.57
N ASP A 125 -3.18 -1.12 36.56
CA ASP A 125 -2.34 -1.92 35.67
C ASP A 125 -1.27 -0.99 35.11
N LEU A 126 0.00 -1.45 35.15
CA LEU A 126 1.09 -0.76 34.44
C LEU A 126 0.63 -0.51 33.01
N PRO A 127 0.55 0.74 32.54
CA PRO A 127 -0.27 1.00 31.38
C PRO A 127 0.47 0.48 30.15
N GLU A 128 -0.13 -0.51 29.50
CA GLU A 128 0.18 -1.10 28.18
C GLU A 128 0.40 -0.02 27.07
N ASN A 129 0.09 1.25 27.38
CA ASN A 129 0.44 2.50 26.71
C ASN A 129 1.95 2.68 26.43
N GLU A 130 2.85 2.34 27.36
CA GLU A 130 4.29 2.59 27.17
C GLU A 130 4.89 1.68 26.07
N LYS A 131 4.29 0.50 25.83
CA LYS A 131 4.59 -0.36 24.66
C LYS A 131 3.93 0.12 23.37
N ARG A 132 2.91 0.98 23.44
CA ARG A 132 2.20 1.55 22.29
C ARG A 132 2.94 2.76 21.71
N LEU A 133 3.57 3.59 22.57
CA LEU A 133 4.44 4.69 22.15
C LEU A 133 5.77 4.23 21.52
N MET A 134 6.25 3.03 21.86
CA MET A 134 7.35 2.37 21.13
C MET A 134 6.90 1.68 19.82
N LYS A 135 5.58 1.56 19.57
CA LYS A 135 5.02 0.88 18.39
C LYS A 135 4.45 1.82 17.31
N ASP A 136 4.16 3.08 17.61
CA ASP A 136 3.43 3.95 16.68
C ASP A 136 4.33 4.97 15.93
N CYS A 137 5.58 4.63 15.61
CA CYS A 137 6.42 5.46 14.74
C CYS A 137 6.15 5.23 13.23
N VAL A 138 5.07 4.52 12.89
CA VAL A 138 4.68 4.26 11.49
C VAL A 138 3.39 5.00 11.18
N LYS A 139 3.48 6.20 10.63
CA LYS A 139 2.45 6.70 9.73
C LYS A 139 2.85 6.34 8.31
N ARG A 140 2.29 5.22 7.82
CA ARG A 140 2.17 5.03 6.36
C ARG A 140 1.42 6.25 5.85
N LYS A 141 2.01 7.00 4.90
CA LYS A 141 1.29 8.09 4.25
C LYS A 141 0.11 7.48 3.51
N HIS A 142 -1.07 7.49 4.12
CA HIS A 142 -2.32 7.17 3.43
C HIS A 142 -2.57 8.26 2.39
N LEU A 143 -2.01 8.08 1.19
CA LEU A 143 -2.52 8.73 -0.01
C LEU A 143 -3.82 8.02 -0.40
N LYS A 144 -4.91 8.42 0.27
CA LYS A 144 -6.27 8.15 -0.18
C LYS A 144 -6.40 8.68 -1.60
N THR A 145 -6.27 7.81 -2.58
CA THR A 145 -6.64 8.15 -3.96
C THR A 145 -7.72 7.19 -4.40
N LYS A 146 -8.96 7.60 -4.13
CA LYS A 146 -10.18 7.11 -4.77
C LYS A 146 -9.94 7.08 -6.27
N TYR A 147 -9.78 5.91 -6.86
CA TYR A 147 -10.04 5.74 -8.28
C TYR A 147 -11.12 4.68 -8.42
N GLN A 148 -12.34 5.21 -8.49
CA GLN A 148 -13.53 4.53 -8.98
C GLN A 148 -13.21 4.02 -10.39
N LEU A 149 -13.08 2.70 -10.55
CA LEU A 149 -13.09 2.09 -11.88
C LEU A 149 -14.48 2.28 -12.49
N PRO A 150 -14.60 2.76 -13.74
CA PRO A 150 -15.87 2.76 -14.43
C PRO A 150 -16.26 1.30 -14.70
N VAL A 151 -17.32 0.87 -14.03
CA VAL A 151 -18.01 -0.39 -14.33
C VAL A 151 -18.58 -0.25 -15.75
N VAL A 152 -17.85 -0.74 -16.74
CA VAL A 152 -18.38 -0.85 -18.10
C VAL A 152 -19.36 -2.01 -18.09
N ARG A 153 -20.65 -1.64 -18.14
CA ARG A 153 -21.79 -2.56 -18.20
C ARG A 153 -21.64 -3.50 -19.40
N ARG A 154 -21.81 -4.80 -19.15
CA ARG A 154 -22.14 -5.78 -20.20
C ARG A 154 -23.56 -5.48 -20.68
N SER A 155 -23.72 -5.21 -21.96
CA SER A 155 -25.01 -5.30 -22.64
C SER A 155 -25.21 -6.73 -23.11
N SER A 156 -26.44 -7.20 -22.91
CA SER A 156 -27.02 -8.50 -23.26
C SER A 156 -26.87 -8.88 -24.73
#